data_AF-A0A6J1HV21-F1
#
_entry.id   AF-A0A6J1HV21-F1
#
_cell.length_a   1.000
_cell.length_b   1.000
_cell.length_c   1.000
_cell.angle_alpha   90.00
_cell.angle_beta   90.00
_cell.angle_gamma   90.00
#
_symmetry.space_group_name_H-M   'P 1'
#
loop_
_entity.id
_entity.type
_entity.pdbx_description
1 polymer ?
#
loop_
_entity_poly.entity_id
_entity_poly.type
_entity_poly.pdbx_seq_one_letter_code
_entity_poly.pdbx_strand_id
1 'polypeptide(L)'
;MLFLSRKGVRELIIELGDGEWFRVHSCLFNCTKLTLLELYRCELDPPPTFRGFLCLKSLKLHQVLIAPEDIESLISNCPLLESLALSYFDSLVLNIFAPNLKYLYLEGEFRDIYLQNTPLLVAISVALYMNDDTEPFGDISDCNFEKFLGGVPYLEKLTGHIYFTKYLSIGNSARALPVSYIYLRSIELHQVSFEDMNEILVVLRLITSSPNLEELQISGSSNSVAASEAPDLDFWENECPWNCTFGNLKVVKMTDMSGVPHEMEFIKYLLRNSLILETMSIRPCVYVTDRRLNMLIELLKFRRASSEAEILFI
;
A
#
# COMPACT_ATOMS: atom_id res chain seq x y z
N MET A 1 -25.58 -3.66 24.76
CA MET A 1 -24.56 -4.73 24.79
C MET A 1 -25.08 -6.07 25.32
N LEU A 2 -25.45 -6.21 26.61
CA LEU A 2 -25.95 -7.49 27.19
C LEU A 2 -27.12 -8.16 26.44
N PHE A 3 -28.01 -7.37 25.83
CA PHE A 3 -29.15 -7.88 25.06
C PHE A 3 -28.78 -8.39 23.65
N LEU A 4 -27.66 -7.93 23.10
CA LEU A 4 -27.21 -8.25 21.73
C LEU A 4 -26.58 -9.65 21.67
N SER A 5 -25.76 -10.02 22.66
CA SER A 5 -25.11 -11.34 22.75
C SER A 5 -26.10 -12.51 22.72
N ARG A 6 -27.32 -12.32 23.26
CA ARG A 6 -28.36 -13.38 23.34
C ARG A 6 -29.20 -13.54 22.07
N LYS A 7 -29.13 -12.62 21.11
CA LYS A 7 -29.99 -12.61 19.90
C LYS A 7 -29.33 -13.18 18.65
N GLY A 8 -28.12 -13.73 18.75
CA GLY A 8 -27.42 -14.28 17.58
C GLY A 8 -27.08 -13.21 16.54
N VAL A 9 -26.61 -12.06 17.03
CA VAL A 9 -26.17 -10.93 16.20
C VAL A 9 -25.10 -11.39 15.22
N ARG A 10 -25.28 -11.02 13.95
CA ARG A 10 -24.36 -11.31 12.85
C ARG A 10 -23.46 -10.12 12.52
N GLU A 11 -24.00 -8.92 12.62
CA GLU A 11 -23.28 -7.70 12.29
C GLU A 11 -23.37 -6.77 13.48
N LEU A 12 -22.22 -6.29 13.92
CA LEU A 12 -22.14 -5.33 15.00
C LEU A 12 -21.19 -4.21 14.60
N ILE A 13 -21.75 -3.02 14.50
CA ILE A 13 -21.03 -1.78 14.26
C ILE A 13 -21.24 -0.92 15.50
N ILE A 14 -20.15 -0.50 16.14
CA ILE A 14 -20.19 0.40 17.28
C ILE A 14 -19.37 1.63 16.94
N GLU A 15 -20.10 2.67 16.58
CA GLU A 15 -19.59 4.01 16.37
C GLU A 15 -20.23 4.90 17.43
N LEU A 16 -19.45 5.26 18.44
CA LEU A 16 -19.81 6.33 19.36
C LEU A 16 -19.12 7.58 18.82
N GLY A 17 -19.87 8.69 18.69
CA GLY A 17 -19.40 9.93 18.06
C GLY A 17 -18.20 10.55 18.78
N ASP A 18 -17.87 11.81 18.48
CA ASP A 18 -16.59 12.45 18.86
C ASP A 18 -16.22 12.58 20.36
N GLY A 19 -17.02 11.99 21.26
CA GLY A 19 -16.82 11.97 22.70
C GLY A 19 -15.74 11.00 23.20
N GLU A 20 -15.91 10.55 24.45
CA GLU A 20 -14.92 9.76 25.19
C GLU A 20 -14.77 8.33 24.66
N TRP A 21 -13.55 7.81 24.79
CA TRP A 21 -13.26 6.40 24.64
C TRP A 21 -14.15 5.58 25.56
N PHE A 22 -14.70 4.47 25.06
CA PHE A 22 -15.50 3.56 25.87
C PHE A 22 -14.86 2.19 25.93
N ARG A 23 -14.97 1.53 27.08
CA ARG A 23 -14.56 0.14 27.23
C ARG A 23 -15.64 -0.78 26.68
N VAL A 24 -15.27 -1.63 25.73
CA VAL A 24 -16.17 -2.63 25.17
C VAL A 24 -16.56 -3.63 26.26
N HIS A 25 -17.85 -3.83 26.46
CA HIS A 25 -18.32 -4.79 27.46
C HIS A 25 -17.98 -6.23 27.03
N SER A 26 -17.45 -7.03 27.97
CA SER A 26 -17.07 -8.44 27.78
C SER A 26 -18.11 -9.36 27.12
N CYS A 27 -19.40 -8.98 27.11
CA CYS A 27 -20.44 -9.75 26.44
C CYS A 27 -20.28 -9.77 24.91
N LEU A 28 -19.50 -8.85 24.33
CA LEU A 28 -19.14 -8.88 22.91
C LEU A 28 -18.51 -10.23 22.55
N PHE A 29 -17.54 -10.68 23.35
CA PHE A 29 -16.77 -11.91 23.13
C PHE A 29 -17.60 -13.19 23.21
N ASN A 30 -18.85 -13.11 23.68
CA ASN A 30 -19.80 -14.23 23.69
C ASN A 30 -20.63 -14.32 22.40
N CYS A 31 -20.46 -13.40 21.44
CA CYS A 31 -21.23 -13.38 20.18
C CYS A 31 -20.69 -14.42 19.18
N THR A 32 -21.18 -15.66 19.27
CA THR A 32 -20.67 -16.79 18.46
C THR A 32 -21.09 -16.77 16.99
N LYS A 33 -22.13 -16.00 16.63
CA LYS A 33 -22.67 -15.89 15.26
C LYS A 33 -22.21 -14.64 14.52
N LEU A 34 -21.29 -13.88 15.10
CA LEU A 34 -20.83 -12.63 14.54
C LEU A 34 -20.01 -12.88 13.27
N THR A 35 -20.42 -12.25 12.17
CA THR A 35 -19.79 -12.29 10.85
C THR A 35 -19.10 -10.98 10.50
N LEU A 36 -19.56 -9.85 11.04
CA LEU A 36 -18.93 -8.53 10.89
C LEU A 36 -18.82 -7.84 12.25
N LEU A 37 -17.63 -7.35 12.56
CA LEU A 37 -17.34 -6.54 13.73
C LEU A 37 -16.60 -5.28 13.28
N GLU A 38 -17.20 -4.13 13.56
CA GLU A 38 -16.63 -2.82 13.26
C GLU A 38 -16.69 -1.95 14.52
N LEU A 39 -15.52 -1.55 15.00
CA LEU A 39 -15.37 -0.81 16.24
C LEU A 39 -14.60 0.49 16.00
N TYR A 40 -15.11 1.58 16.56
CA TYR A 40 -14.49 2.89 16.54
C TYR A 40 -14.21 3.38 17.95
N ARG A 41 -13.02 3.95 18.19
CA ARG A 41 -12.69 4.75 19.39
C ARG A 41 -13.01 4.03 20.71
N CYS A 42 -12.53 2.80 20.84
CA CYS A 42 -12.85 1.95 21.99
C CYS A 42 -11.65 1.24 22.60
N GLU A 43 -11.73 0.89 23.87
CA GLU A 43 -10.80 -0.01 24.54
C GLU A 43 -11.33 -1.45 24.43
N LEU A 44 -10.52 -2.34 23.85
CA LEU A 44 -10.81 -3.76 23.74
C LEU A 44 -9.90 -4.56 24.68
N ASP A 45 -10.51 -5.29 25.60
CA ASP A 45 -9.82 -6.15 26.56
C ASP A 45 -10.42 -7.57 26.46
N PRO A 46 -9.90 -8.42 25.56
CA PRO A 46 -10.36 -9.79 25.40
C PRO A 46 -10.08 -10.61 26.68
N PRO A 47 -11.08 -11.28 27.27
CA PRO A 47 -10.83 -12.11 28.44
C PRO A 47 -9.94 -13.31 28.07
N PRO A 48 -9.10 -13.83 28.98
CA PRO A 48 -8.20 -14.96 28.69
C PRO A 48 -8.90 -16.25 28.23
N THR A 49 -10.22 -16.36 28.47
CA THR A 49 -11.05 -17.50 28.04
C THR A 49 -11.60 -17.34 26.62
N PHE A 50 -11.39 -16.18 25.99
CA PHE A 50 -11.84 -15.89 24.64
C PHE A 50 -11.10 -16.75 23.63
N ARG A 51 -11.85 -17.45 22.78
CA ARG A 51 -11.33 -18.36 21.75
C ARG A 51 -11.46 -17.81 20.34
N GLY A 52 -11.61 -16.49 20.21
CA GLY A 52 -11.87 -15.83 18.93
C GLY A 52 -13.33 -15.88 18.48
N PHE A 53 -13.60 -15.16 17.40
CA PHE A 53 -14.91 -15.14 16.75
C PHE A 53 -14.95 -16.17 15.61
N LEU A 54 -15.52 -17.34 15.87
CA LEU A 54 -15.48 -18.49 14.95
C LEU A 54 -16.22 -18.28 13.62
N CYS A 55 -17.16 -17.33 13.56
CA CYS A 55 -17.93 -17.02 12.36
C CYS A 55 -17.51 -15.70 11.67
N LEU A 56 -16.51 -15.00 12.21
CA LEU A 56 -16.18 -13.65 11.77
C LEU A 56 -15.51 -13.67 10.41
N LYS A 57 -16.06 -12.87 9.50
CA LYS A 57 -15.57 -12.69 8.13
C LYS A 57 -14.94 -11.33 7.90
N SER A 58 -15.41 -10.31 8.61
CA SER A 58 -14.88 -8.95 8.51
C SER A 58 -14.62 -8.38 9.91
N LEU A 59 -13.38 -7.97 10.14
CA LEU A 59 -12.94 -7.28 11.34
C LEU A 59 -12.40 -5.91 10.95
N LYS A 60 -12.98 -4.85 11.51
CA LYS A 60 -12.52 -3.49 11.32
C LYS A 60 -12.36 -2.80 12.67
N LEU A 61 -11.16 -2.32 12.93
CA LEU A 61 -10.80 -1.64 14.16
C LEU A 61 -10.23 -0.28 13.79
N HIS A 62 -10.90 0.79 14.21
CA HIS A 62 -10.50 2.15 13.93
C HIS A 62 -10.29 2.88 15.25
N GLN A 63 -9.05 3.34 15.52
CA GLN A 63 -8.70 3.98 16.80
C GLN A 63 -9.08 3.08 17.99
N VAL A 64 -8.54 1.86 18.05
CA VAL A 64 -8.85 0.90 19.12
C VAL A 64 -7.63 0.69 20.01
N LEU A 65 -7.80 0.86 21.32
CA LEU A 65 -6.78 0.55 22.31
C LEU A 65 -6.88 -0.93 22.64
N ILE A 66 -5.85 -1.68 22.27
CA ILE A 66 -5.71 -3.12 22.48
C ILE A 66 -4.23 -3.45 22.63
N ALA A 67 -3.88 -4.43 23.47
CA ALA A 67 -2.51 -4.89 23.58
C ALA A 67 -2.04 -5.56 22.26
N PRO A 68 -0.78 -5.41 21.84
CA PRO A 68 -0.25 -6.04 20.62
C PRO A 68 -0.46 -7.56 20.58
N GLU A 69 -0.30 -8.25 21.71
CA GLU A 69 -0.48 -9.70 21.78
C GLU A 69 -1.95 -10.11 21.58
N ASP A 70 -2.87 -9.27 22.08
CA ASP A 70 -4.31 -9.50 21.99
C ASP A 70 -4.85 -9.26 20.58
N ILE A 71 -4.28 -8.31 19.81
CA ILE A 71 -4.69 -8.11 18.40
C ILE A 71 -4.23 -9.29 17.53
N GLU A 72 -3.02 -9.79 17.71
CA GLU A 72 -2.52 -10.96 16.98
C GLU A 72 -3.32 -12.23 17.35
N SER A 73 -3.61 -12.41 18.64
CA SER A 73 -4.48 -13.48 19.13
C SER A 73 -5.90 -13.36 18.57
N LEU A 74 -6.46 -12.15 18.51
CA LEU A 74 -7.79 -11.90 17.96
C LEU A 74 -7.85 -12.29 16.48
N ILE A 75 -6.87 -11.87 15.67
CA ILE A 75 -6.80 -12.17 14.23
C ILE A 75 -6.64 -13.68 14.01
N SER A 76 -5.67 -14.31 14.67
CA SER A 76 -5.35 -15.73 14.50
C SER A 76 -6.48 -16.67 14.95
N ASN A 77 -7.27 -16.26 15.93
CA ASN A 77 -8.42 -17.01 16.42
C ASN A 77 -9.73 -16.74 15.63
N CYS A 78 -9.68 -16.00 14.52
CA CYS A 78 -10.81 -15.81 13.59
C CYS A 78 -10.59 -16.61 12.30
N PRO A 79 -10.90 -17.92 12.26
CA PRO A 79 -10.51 -18.81 11.15
C PRO A 79 -11.21 -18.51 9.82
N LEU A 80 -12.35 -17.81 9.85
CA LEU A 80 -13.12 -17.45 8.65
C LEU A 80 -12.90 -16.01 8.20
N LEU A 81 -11.89 -15.32 8.74
CA LEU A 81 -11.64 -13.91 8.44
C LEU A 81 -11.24 -13.73 6.98
N GLU A 82 -12.06 -13.01 6.22
CA GLU A 82 -11.86 -12.70 4.80
C GLU A 82 -11.39 -11.24 4.60
N SER A 83 -11.70 -10.34 5.54
CA SER A 83 -11.37 -8.91 5.46
C SER A 83 -10.92 -8.38 6.82
N LEU A 84 -9.77 -7.70 6.84
CA LEU A 84 -9.19 -7.06 8.01
C LEU A 84 -8.89 -5.59 7.69
N ALA A 85 -9.38 -4.68 8.53
CA ALA A 85 -9.00 -3.27 8.50
C ALA A 85 -8.54 -2.81 9.89
N LEU A 86 -7.32 -2.28 9.96
CA LEU A 86 -6.77 -1.66 11.17
C LEU A 86 -6.41 -0.20 10.82
N SER A 87 -6.94 0.77 11.56
CA SER A 87 -6.66 2.20 11.32
C SER A 87 -6.31 2.94 12.59
N TYR A 88 -5.37 3.88 12.48
CA TYR A 88 -4.80 4.63 13.60
C TYR A 88 -4.22 3.69 14.67
N PHE A 89 -3.50 2.67 14.20
CA PHE A 89 -2.78 1.75 15.07
C PHE A 89 -1.32 2.17 15.18
N ASP A 90 -0.83 2.21 16.41
CA ASP A 90 0.59 2.36 16.70
C ASP A 90 1.10 1.00 17.16
N SER A 91 1.74 0.27 16.25
CA SER A 91 2.31 -1.05 16.57
C SER A 91 3.74 -1.15 16.09
N LEU A 92 4.67 -1.43 17.00
CA LEU A 92 6.06 -1.65 16.63
C LEU A 92 6.21 -2.89 15.72
N VAL A 93 5.43 -3.96 15.93
CA VAL A 93 5.49 -5.17 15.11
C VAL A 93 4.08 -5.76 14.98
N LEU A 94 3.64 -6.04 13.75
CA LEU A 94 2.33 -6.65 13.48
C LEU A 94 2.48 -7.98 12.74
N ASN A 95 2.10 -9.09 13.39
CA ASN A 95 2.01 -10.39 12.75
C ASN A 95 0.56 -10.75 12.40
N ILE A 96 0.30 -10.93 11.10
CA ILE A 96 -1.03 -11.31 10.60
C ILE A 96 -1.00 -12.77 10.19
N PHE A 97 -1.60 -13.64 11.00
CA PHE A 97 -1.86 -15.04 10.65
C PHE A 97 -3.35 -15.23 10.31
N ALA A 98 -3.68 -15.26 9.02
CA ALA A 98 -5.08 -15.32 8.58
C ALA A 98 -5.22 -16.09 7.25
N PRO A 99 -5.43 -17.42 7.27
CA PRO A 99 -5.37 -18.27 6.08
C PRO A 99 -6.47 -18.00 5.04
N ASN A 100 -7.59 -17.41 5.45
CA ASN A 100 -8.72 -17.08 4.58
C ASN A 100 -8.78 -15.60 4.19
N LEU A 101 -7.78 -14.80 4.57
CA LEU A 101 -7.77 -13.36 4.36
C LEU A 101 -7.63 -13.03 2.88
N LYS A 102 -8.53 -12.19 2.37
CA LYS A 102 -8.59 -11.72 0.99
C LYS A 102 -8.29 -10.24 0.87
N TYR A 103 -8.70 -9.45 1.85
CA TYR A 103 -8.59 -8.00 1.84
C TYR A 103 -7.91 -7.51 3.12
N LEU A 104 -6.82 -6.77 2.97
CA LEU A 104 -6.09 -6.16 4.07
C LEU A 104 -6.03 -4.63 3.89
N TYR A 105 -6.50 -3.91 4.90
CA TYR A 105 -6.33 -2.46 5.02
C TYR A 105 -5.56 -2.15 6.31
N LEU A 106 -4.45 -1.43 6.19
CA LEU A 106 -3.64 -0.99 7.32
C LEU A 106 -3.43 0.52 7.24
N GLU A 107 -3.63 1.21 8.34
CA GLU A 107 -3.35 2.63 8.47
C GLU A 107 -2.80 2.93 9.87
N GLY A 108 -1.60 3.49 9.95
CA GLY A 108 -0.94 3.73 11.24
C GLY A 108 0.58 3.77 11.16
N GLU A 109 1.20 3.75 12.34
CA GLU A 109 2.66 3.67 12.52
C GLU A 109 3.06 2.22 12.77
N PHE A 110 3.84 1.66 11.83
CA PHE A 110 4.32 0.27 11.90
C PHE A 110 5.82 0.19 11.67
N ARG A 111 6.55 -0.48 12.57
CA ARG A 111 7.98 -0.76 12.35
C ARG A 111 8.19 -2.01 11.49
N ASP A 112 7.51 -3.11 11.77
CA ASP A 112 7.52 -4.31 10.92
C ASP A 112 6.11 -4.88 10.72
N ILE A 113 5.80 -5.30 9.49
CA ILE A 113 4.53 -5.99 9.17
C ILE A 113 4.84 -7.35 8.54
N TYR A 114 4.38 -8.43 9.18
CA TYR A 114 4.56 -9.79 8.72
C TYR A 114 3.23 -10.42 8.30
N LEU A 115 3.13 -10.74 7.01
CA LEU A 115 2.00 -11.48 6.45
C LEU A 115 2.30 -12.98 6.49
N GLN A 116 1.92 -13.63 7.59
CA GLN A 116 2.18 -15.05 7.80
C GLN A 116 0.98 -15.88 7.34
N ASN A 117 1.19 -16.81 6.40
CA ASN A 117 0.15 -17.73 5.94
C ASN A 117 -1.14 -17.00 5.49
N THR A 118 -1.02 -16.09 4.53
CA THR A 118 -2.14 -15.36 3.89
C THR A 118 -2.26 -15.70 2.40
N PRO A 119 -2.43 -17.00 2.04
CA PRO A 119 -2.33 -17.45 0.64
C PRO A 119 -3.46 -16.97 -0.27
N LEU A 120 -4.56 -16.47 0.28
CA LEU A 120 -5.73 -15.99 -0.47
C LEU A 120 -5.79 -14.46 -0.59
N LEU A 121 -4.73 -13.75 -0.20
CA LEU A 121 -4.73 -12.30 -0.15
C LEU A 121 -4.69 -11.73 -1.58
N VAL A 122 -5.78 -11.07 -1.97
CA VAL A 122 -5.96 -10.52 -3.34
C VAL A 122 -5.81 -9.01 -3.38
N ALA A 123 -6.07 -8.29 -2.29
CA ALA A 123 -5.88 -6.85 -2.25
C ALA A 123 -5.30 -6.37 -0.91
N ILE A 124 -4.32 -5.48 -1.03
CA ILE A 124 -3.66 -4.80 0.09
C ILE A 124 -3.78 -3.30 -0.11
N SER A 125 -4.14 -2.58 0.95
CA SER A 125 -4.10 -1.13 1.03
C SER A 125 -3.38 -0.73 2.31
N VAL A 126 -2.28 0.01 2.21
CA VAL A 126 -1.49 0.43 3.38
C VAL A 126 -1.23 1.93 3.35
N ALA A 127 -1.54 2.62 4.43
CA ALA A 127 -1.13 3.99 4.71
C ALA A 127 -0.19 3.99 5.92
N LEU A 128 1.07 4.37 5.71
CA LEU A 128 2.05 4.41 6.80
C LEU A 128 2.30 5.85 7.22
N TYR A 129 2.25 6.08 8.53
CA TYR A 129 2.77 7.29 9.16
C TYR A 129 4.19 7.01 9.64
N MET A 130 5.10 7.95 9.41
CA MET A 130 6.46 7.91 9.92
C MET A 130 6.73 9.25 10.60
N ASN A 131 7.37 9.20 11.77
CA ASN A 131 7.88 10.40 12.41
C ASN A 131 9.32 10.61 11.90
N ASP A 132 9.67 11.78 11.37
CA ASP A 132 11.02 12.04 10.82
C ASP A 132 12.16 11.83 11.86
N ASP A 133 11.82 11.79 13.16
CA ASP A 133 12.73 11.51 14.27
C ASP A 133 12.94 10.02 14.58
N THR A 134 12.20 9.13 13.91
CA THR A 134 12.38 7.69 14.06
C THR A 134 13.53 7.23 13.16
N GLU A 135 14.72 7.04 13.75
CA GLU A 135 15.83 6.35 13.09
C GLU A 135 15.29 5.05 12.44
N PRO A 136 15.76 4.64 11.26
CA PRO A 136 15.30 3.39 10.64
C PRO A 136 15.51 2.23 11.61
N PHE A 137 14.43 1.80 12.25
CA PHE A 137 14.46 0.83 13.33
C PHE A 137 14.56 -0.58 12.76
N GLY A 138 15.73 -0.94 12.27
CA GLY A 138 16.04 -2.30 11.82
C GLY A 138 17.52 -2.45 11.53
N ASP A 139 18.07 -3.65 11.78
CA ASP A 139 19.35 -4.01 11.18
C ASP A 139 19.23 -3.79 9.66
N ILE A 140 20.20 -3.07 9.08
CA ILE A 140 20.33 -2.75 7.63
C ILE A 140 20.30 -4.01 6.72
N SER A 141 20.25 -5.20 7.33
CA SER A 141 20.22 -6.52 6.69
C SER A 141 18.87 -6.88 6.04
N ASP A 142 17.74 -6.39 6.55
CA ASP A 142 16.44 -6.93 6.15
C ASP A 142 15.67 -6.04 5.18
N CYS A 143 15.31 -6.60 4.01
CA CYS A 143 14.55 -5.90 2.98
C CYS A 143 13.05 -5.88 3.31
N ASN A 144 12.50 -4.70 3.61
CA ASN A 144 11.07 -4.54 3.93
C ASN A 144 10.15 -4.95 2.77
N PHE A 145 10.59 -4.72 1.54
CA PHE A 145 9.90 -5.21 0.35
C PHE A 145 9.69 -6.73 0.39
N GLU A 146 10.72 -7.50 0.69
CA GLU A 146 10.65 -8.96 0.73
C GLU A 146 9.86 -9.45 1.94
N LYS A 147 10.05 -8.81 3.10
CA LYS A 147 9.28 -9.12 4.32
C LYS A 147 7.78 -8.97 4.10
N PHE A 148 7.37 -7.85 3.50
CA PHE A 148 5.96 -7.53 3.36
C PHE A 148 5.32 -8.19 2.12
N LEU A 149 5.99 -8.11 0.95
CA LEU A 149 5.43 -8.57 -0.32
C LEU A 149 5.95 -9.93 -0.79
N GLY A 150 6.92 -10.55 -0.10
CA GLY A 150 7.48 -11.83 -0.50
C GLY A 150 6.53 -13.02 -0.33
N GLY A 151 5.54 -12.91 0.57
CA GLY A 151 4.59 -13.98 0.91
C GLY A 151 3.24 -13.94 0.20
N VAL A 152 3.03 -13.01 -0.74
CA VAL A 152 1.69 -12.70 -1.32
C VAL A 152 1.66 -12.87 -2.85
N PRO A 153 1.93 -14.08 -3.38
CA PRO A 153 2.07 -14.29 -4.82
C PRO A 153 0.77 -14.12 -5.63
N TYR A 154 -0.40 -14.20 -4.97
CA TYR A 154 -1.73 -14.07 -5.60
C TYR A 154 -2.33 -12.67 -5.52
N LEU A 155 -1.53 -11.67 -5.11
CA LEU A 155 -1.99 -10.30 -5.00
C LEU A 155 -2.44 -9.75 -6.37
N GLU A 156 -3.66 -9.22 -6.44
CA GLU A 156 -4.26 -8.64 -7.64
C GLU A 156 -4.25 -7.10 -7.63
N LYS A 157 -4.33 -6.50 -6.43
CA LYS A 157 -4.30 -5.05 -6.23
C LYS A 157 -3.40 -4.65 -5.05
N LEU A 158 -2.50 -3.70 -5.29
CA LEU A 158 -1.67 -3.07 -4.27
C LEU A 158 -1.94 -1.56 -4.25
N THR A 159 -2.37 -1.04 -3.10
CA THR A 159 -2.49 0.39 -2.85
C THR A 159 -1.57 0.80 -1.69
N GLY A 160 -0.72 1.78 -1.92
CA GLY A 160 0.19 2.34 -0.93
C GLY A 160 -0.01 3.85 -0.79
N HIS A 161 -0.05 4.34 0.44
CA HIS A 161 -0.21 5.76 0.72
C HIS A 161 0.89 6.29 1.65
N ILE A 162 1.15 7.60 1.52
CA ILE A 162 2.02 8.37 2.43
C ILE A 162 3.44 7.80 2.41
N TYR A 163 3.94 7.24 3.51
CA TYR A 163 5.30 6.74 3.62
C TYR A 163 5.45 5.27 3.19
N PHE A 164 4.44 4.65 2.58
CA PHE A 164 4.50 3.24 2.18
C PHE A 164 5.66 2.94 1.21
N THR A 165 5.85 3.76 0.18
CA THR A 165 6.94 3.55 -0.79
C THR A 165 8.31 3.70 -0.13
N LYS A 166 8.47 4.71 0.74
CA LYS A 166 9.66 4.91 1.57
C LYS A 166 9.92 3.73 2.51
N TYR A 167 8.88 3.17 3.13
CA TYR A 167 9.00 1.98 3.99
C TYR A 167 9.53 0.77 3.21
N LEU A 168 9.02 0.54 2.00
CA LEU A 168 9.48 -0.55 1.14
C LEU A 168 10.91 -0.34 0.63
N SER A 169 11.40 0.89 0.62
CA SER A 169 12.75 1.22 0.14
C SER A 169 13.84 0.86 1.16
N ILE A 170 13.47 0.70 2.44
CA ILE A 170 14.37 0.28 3.52
C ILE A 170 14.92 -1.12 3.24
N GLY A 171 16.25 -1.22 3.16
CA GLY A 171 16.96 -2.47 2.86
C GLY A 171 16.74 -2.98 1.43
N ASN A 172 16.08 -2.23 0.55
CA ASN A 172 15.86 -2.61 -0.83
C ASN A 172 17.19 -2.50 -1.60
N SER A 173 17.85 -3.63 -1.82
CA SER A 173 19.06 -3.72 -2.63
C SER A 173 18.77 -4.34 -3.99
N ALA A 174 19.52 -3.93 -5.02
CA ALA A 174 19.36 -4.42 -6.39
C ALA A 174 19.64 -5.94 -6.58
N ARG A 175 20.07 -6.66 -5.53
CA ARG A 175 20.40 -8.10 -5.55
C ARG A 175 19.26 -9.01 -5.08
N ALA A 176 18.11 -8.42 -4.80
CA ALA A 176 16.95 -9.11 -4.26
C ALA A 176 16.41 -10.19 -5.23
N LEU A 177 15.87 -11.29 -4.69
CA LEU A 177 15.41 -12.41 -5.52
C LEU A 177 14.21 -11.99 -6.40
N PRO A 178 14.12 -12.47 -7.65
CA PRO A 178 13.03 -12.12 -8.54
C PRO A 178 11.74 -12.80 -8.06
N VAL A 179 10.93 -12.06 -7.32
CA VAL A 179 9.52 -12.40 -7.10
C VAL A 179 8.74 -11.95 -8.33
N SER A 180 7.84 -12.80 -8.82
CA SER A 180 6.94 -12.47 -9.93
C SER A 180 5.50 -12.40 -9.43
N TYR A 181 4.89 -11.23 -9.57
CA TYR A 181 3.51 -10.95 -9.21
C TYR A 181 2.60 -11.12 -10.43
N ILE A 182 2.42 -12.36 -10.87
CA ILE A 182 1.70 -12.67 -12.12
C ILE A 182 0.20 -12.35 -12.06
N TYR A 183 -0.37 -12.19 -10.87
CA TYR A 183 -1.77 -11.84 -10.67
C TYR A 183 -1.99 -10.34 -10.47
N LEU A 184 -0.93 -9.55 -10.24
CA LEU A 184 -1.05 -8.13 -9.91
C LEU A 184 -1.44 -7.34 -11.17
N ARG A 185 -2.65 -6.79 -11.15
CA ARG A 185 -3.25 -6.03 -12.27
C ARG A 185 -3.29 -4.54 -12.02
N SER A 186 -3.30 -4.13 -10.77
CA SER A 186 -3.42 -2.72 -10.37
C SER A 186 -2.42 -2.37 -9.27
N ILE A 187 -1.61 -1.36 -9.53
CA ILE A 187 -0.73 -0.73 -8.54
C ILE A 187 -1.13 0.73 -8.41
N GLU A 188 -1.33 1.18 -7.17
CA GLU A 188 -1.64 2.56 -6.83
C GLU A 188 -0.72 3.02 -5.71
N LEU A 189 0.16 3.98 -5.98
CA LEU A 189 1.11 4.51 -4.99
C LEU A 189 0.93 6.02 -4.86
N HIS A 190 0.70 6.51 -3.65
CA HIS A 190 0.54 7.93 -3.37
C HIS A 190 1.75 8.48 -2.64
N GLN A 191 2.08 9.74 -2.94
CA GLN A 191 3.19 10.50 -2.34
C GLN A 191 4.56 9.87 -2.56
N VAL A 192 4.81 9.34 -3.76
CA VAL A 192 6.14 8.82 -4.16
C VAL A 192 7.11 9.98 -4.35
N SER A 193 8.28 9.90 -3.70
CA SER A 193 9.38 10.85 -3.93
C SER A 193 10.21 10.46 -5.16
N PHE A 194 10.10 11.23 -6.25
CA PHE A 194 10.99 11.11 -7.41
C PHE A 194 12.33 11.84 -7.24
N GLU A 195 12.62 12.32 -6.03
CA GLU A 195 13.95 12.80 -5.64
C GLU A 195 14.68 11.77 -4.77
N ASP A 196 14.00 10.71 -4.32
CA ASP A 196 14.60 9.58 -3.62
C ASP A 196 14.75 8.39 -4.59
N MET A 197 16.00 8.11 -5.00
CA MET A 197 16.31 6.98 -5.87
C MET A 197 15.88 5.63 -5.28
N ASN A 198 15.86 5.46 -3.95
CA ASN A 198 15.42 4.20 -3.34
C ASN A 198 13.92 3.98 -3.55
N GLU A 199 13.10 5.03 -3.46
CA GLU A 199 11.67 4.96 -3.76
C GLU A 199 11.42 4.66 -5.24
N ILE A 200 12.17 5.30 -6.15
CA ILE A 200 12.11 5.01 -7.59
C ILE A 200 12.43 3.54 -7.87
N LEU A 201 13.46 2.98 -7.22
CA LEU A 201 13.82 1.57 -7.35
C LEU A 201 12.73 0.63 -6.83
N VAL A 202 11.97 1.00 -5.79
CA VAL A 202 10.79 0.24 -5.34
C VAL A 202 9.72 0.22 -6.43
N VAL A 203 9.40 1.37 -7.02
CA VAL A 203 8.41 1.47 -8.10
C VAL A 203 8.85 0.62 -9.30
N LEU A 204 10.10 0.75 -9.73
CA LEU A 204 10.67 -0.05 -10.83
C LEU A 204 10.60 -1.54 -10.52
N ARG A 205 10.95 -1.96 -9.30
CA ARG A 205 10.86 -3.36 -8.88
C ARG A 205 9.41 -3.87 -8.94
N LEU A 206 8.43 -3.10 -8.46
CA LEU A 206 7.02 -3.47 -8.53
C LEU A 206 6.55 -3.69 -9.96
N ILE A 207 6.77 -2.73 -10.86
CA ILE A 207 6.25 -2.82 -12.23
C ILE A 207 7.00 -3.87 -13.06
N THR A 208 8.30 -4.07 -12.84
CA THR A 208 9.09 -5.07 -13.57
C THR A 208 8.83 -6.50 -13.08
N SER A 209 8.47 -6.67 -11.80
CA SER A 209 8.02 -7.95 -11.24
C SER A 209 6.57 -8.30 -11.60
N SER A 210 5.80 -7.41 -12.23
CA SER A 210 4.36 -7.56 -12.47
C SER A 210 4.02 -7.64 -13.97
N PRO A 211 4.23 -8.81 -14.62
CA PRO A 211 4.11 -8.94 -16.07
C PRO A 211 2.68 -8.73 -16.62
N ASN A 212 1.67 -8.89 -15.76
CA ASN A 212 0.26 -8.74 -16.11
C ASN A 212 -0.38 -7.45 -15.54
N LEU A 213 0.46 -6.47 -15.19
CA LEU A 213 -0.02 -5.17 -14.73
C LEU A 213 -0.83 -4.48 -15.84
N GLU A 214 -2.06 -4.08 -15.53
CA GLU A 214 -2.99 -3.42 -16.46
C GLU A 214 -3.10 -1.92 -16.17
N GLU A 215 -3.07 -1.54 -14.89
CA GLU A 215 -3.24 -0.18 -14.41
C GLU A 215 -2.13 0.21 -13.43
N LEU A 216 -1.50 1.36 -13.68
CA LEU A 216 -0.52 1.98 -12.79
C LEU A 216 -0.98 3.39 -12.43
N GLN A 217 -1.15 3.66 -11.15
CA GLN A 217 -1.43 4.99 -10.62
C GLN A 217 -0.32 5.41 -9.66
N ILE A 218 0.28 6.58 -9.90
CA ILE A 218 1.32 7.15 -9.05
C ILE A 218 0.98 8.61 -8.77
N SER A 219 1.03 9.04 -7.51
CA SER A 219 1.04 10.45 -7.15
C SER A 219 2.42 10.85 -6.63
N GLY A 220 2.95 11.98 -7.10
CA GLY A 220 4.21 12.54 -6.60
C GLY A 220 4.05 13.11 -5.19
N SER A 221 5.13 13.14 -4.41
CA SER A 221 5.22 13.96 -3.19
C SER A 221 5.63 15.39 -3.54
N SER A 222 5.01 16.38 -2.89
CA SER A 222 5.21 17.81 -3.20
C SER A 222 6.29 18.48 -2.33
N ASN A 223 7.29 17.73 -1.87
CA ASN A 223 8.10 18.13 -0.72
C ASN A 223 9.30 19.04 -1.01
N SER A 224 9.57 19.41 -2.27
CA SER A 224 10.75 20.23 -2.56
C SER A 224 10.46 21.48 -3.39
N VAL A 225 11.13 22.56 -2.99
CA VAL A 225 11.41 23.70 -3.85
C VAL A 225 12.43 23.24 -4.88
N ALA A 226 11.96 22.53 -5.90
CA ALA A 226 12.61 22.37 -7.19
C ALA A 226 14.14 22.34 -7.10
N ALA A 227 14.72 21.28 -6.52
CA ALA A 227 16.17 21.11 -6.54
C ALA A 227 16.64 21.20 -8.00
N SER A 228 17.64 22.04 -8.25
CA SER A 228 18.18 22.27 -9.60
C SER A 228 19.08 21.12 -10.07
N GLU A 229 19.45 20.22 -9.16
CA GLU A 229 20.32 19.08 -9.42
C GLU A 229 19.51 17.80 -9.29
N ALA A 230 19.58 16.96 -10.31
CA ALA A 230 19.02 15.61 -10.30
C ALA A 230 20.21 14.64 -10.30
N PRO A 231 20.66 14.20 -9.12
CA PRO A 231 21.72 13.20 -9.02
C PRO A 231 21.26 11.89 -9.68
N ASP A 232 22.21 11.05 -10.08
CA ASP A 232 21.94 9.68 -10.58
C ASP A 232 21.03 9.61 -11.82
N LEU A 233 20.93 10.67 -12.62
CA LEU A 233 20.15 10.64 -13.88
C LEU A 233 20.68 9.66 -14.92
N ASP A 234 21.98 9.38 -14.89
CA ASP A 234 22.65 8.42 -15.76
C ASP A 234 22.18 6.97 -15.51
N PHE A 235 21.55 6.70 -14.35
CA PHE A 235 20.85 5.45 -14.07
C PHE A 235 19.90 5.04 -15.19
N TRP A 236 19.12 5.98 -15.74
CA TRP A 236 18.11 5.71 -16.77
C TRP A 236 18.72 5.20 -18.09
N GLU A 237 19.96 5.58 -18.38
CA GLU A 237 20.68 5.19 -19.58
C GLU A 237 21.52 3.92 -19.37
N ASN A 238 22.14 3.79 -18.19
CA ASN A 238 23.19 2.79 -17.94
C ASN A 238 22.71 1.55 -17.16
N GLU A 239 21.78 1.72 -16.22
CA GLU A 239 21.43 0.70 -15.22
C GLU A 239 19.96 0.27 -15.28
N CYS A 240 19.08 1.16 -15.72
CA CYS A 240 17.66 0.91 -15.78
C CYS A 240 17.36 -0.31 -16.69
N PRO A 241 16.48 -1.23 -16.28
CA PRO A 241 16.14 -2.41 -17.07
C PRO A 241 15.61 -2.08 -18.46
N TRP A 242 16.49 -2.17 -19.46
CA TRP A 242 16.21 -1.79 -20.85
C TRP A 242 15.40 -2.83 -21.63
N ASN A 243 15.32 -4.06 -21.12
CA ASN A 243 14.67 -5.19 -21.81
C ASN A 243 13.31 -5.55 -21.19
N CYS A 244 12.77 -4.68 -20.33
CA CYS A 244 11.44 -4.86 -19.76
C CYS A 244 10.37 -4.44 -20.77
N THR A 245 9.32 -5.25 -20.89
CA THR A 245 8.15 -4.93 -21.71
C THR A 245 6.92 -4.96 -20.84
N PHE A 246 6.18 -3.86 -20.77
CA PHE A 246 4.91 -3.77 -20.05
C PHE A 246 3.77 -4.20 -20.98
N GLY A 247 3.72 -5.51 -21.26
CA GLY A 247 2.89 -6.09 -22.32
C GLY A 247 1.39 -5.98 -22.10
N ASN A 248 0.95 -5.73 -20.86
CA ASN A 248 -0.47 -5.64 -20.50
C ASN A 248 -0.88 -4.25 -19.96
N LEU A 249 0.06 -3.31 -19.84
CA LEU A 249 -0.21 -2.01 -19.21
C LEU A 249 -1.00 -1.13 -20.18
N LYS A 250 -2.26 -0.87 -19.84
CA LYS A 250 -3.22 -0.10 -20.65
C LYS A 250 -3.40 1.33 -20.15
N VAL A 251 -3.39 1.51 -18.83
CA VAL A 251 -3.70 2.80 -18.21
C VAL A 251 -2.59 3.19 -17.25
N VAL A 252 -2.06 4.40 -17.45
CA VAL A 252 -1.15 5.06 -16.50
C VAL A 252 -1.77 6.37 -16.03
N LYS A 253 -1.84 6.56 -14.72
CA LYS A 253 -2.30 7.82 -14.09
C LYS A 253 -1.19 8.36 -13.22
N MET A 254 -0.71 9.56 -13.54
CA MET A 254 0.31 10.26 -12.78
C MET A 254 -0.26 11.57 -12.27
N THR A 255 -0.37 11.75 -10.95
CA THR A 255 -0.91 12.98 -10.35
C THR A 255 0.12 13.67 -9.49
N ASP A 256 -0.11 14.96 -9.22
CA ASP A 256 0.78 15.80 -8.40
C ASP A 256 2.21 15.88 -8.93
N MET A 257 2.35 15.81 -10.26
CA MET A 257 3.65 15.79 -10.96
C MET A 257 4.27 17.18 -11.02
N SER A 258 5.53 17.31 -10.60
CA SER A 258 6.21 18.61 -10.54
C SER A 258 7.13 18.89 -11.75
N GLY A 259 7.32 17.89 -12.62
CA GLY A 259 8.23 17.95 -13.75
C GLY A 259 9.69 17.87 -13.33
N VAL A 260 9.99 17.11 -12.27
CA VAL A 260 11.39 16.87 -11.90
C VAL A 260 12.03 15.86 -12.86
N PRO A 261 13.36 15.88 -13.06
CA PRO A 261 13.99 15.07 -14.10
C PRO A 261 13.69 13.56 -14.03
N HIS A 262 13.69 12.94 -12.84
CA HIS A 262 13.36 11.50 -12.72
C HIS A 262 11.90 11.19 -13.02
N GLU A 263 10.96 12.11 -12.76
CA GLU A 263 9.56 11.93 -13.19
C GLU A 263 9.48 11.86 -14.72
N MET A 264 10.18 12.77 -15.39
CA MET A 264 10.18 12.86 -16.85
C MET A 264 10.84 11.63 -17.49
N GLU A 265 11.97 11.17 -16.96
CA GLU A 265 12.62 9.94 -17.43
C GLU A 265 11.78 8.69 -17.11
N PHE A 266 11.10 8.63 -15.96
CA PHE A 266 10.17 7.53 -15.66
C PHE A 266 8.97 7.51 -16.62
N ILE A 267 8.37 8.66 -16.92
CA ILE A 267 7.28 8.78 -17.92
C ILE A 267 7.76 8.28 -19.28
N LYS A 268 8.93 8.74 -19.73
CA LYS A 268 9.56 8.33 -20.98
C LYS A 268 9.86 6.83 -21.00
N TYR A 269 10.31 6.28 -19.88
CA TYR A 269 10.54 4.85 -19.70
C TYR A 269 9.25 4.04 -19.86
N LEU A 270 8.14 4.46 -19.26
CA LEU A 270 6.84 3.79 -19.44
C LEU A 270 6.37 3.87 -20.90
N LEU A 271 6.35 5.07 -21.49
CA LEU A 271 5.91 5.28 -22.88
C LEU A 271 6.69 4.44 -23.89
N ARG A 272 7.99 4.24 -23.66
CA ARG A 272 8.87 3.46 -24.53
C ARG A 272 8.67 1.94 -24.38
N ASN A 273 8.21 1.45 -23.23
CA ASN A 273 8.17 0.01 -22.94
C ASN A 273 6.74 -0.57 -22.84
N SER A 274 5.70 0.28 -22.86
CA SER A 274 4.30 -0.14 -22.86
C SER A 274 3.74 -0.25 -24.29
N LEU A 275 3.62 -1.49 -24.78
CA LEU A 275 3.25 -1.78 -26.17
C LEU A 275 1.76 -1.59 -26.48
N ILE A 276 0.90 -1.73 -25.47
CA ILE A 276 -0.56 -1.66 -25.63
C ILE A 276 -1.19 -0.53 -24.80
N LEU A 277 -0.38 0.46 -24.39
CA LEU A 277 -0.85 1.58 -23.60
C LEU A 277 -1.95 2.33 -24.37
N GLU A 278 -3.11 2.49 -23.74
CA GLU A 278 -4.26 3.19 -24.30
C GLU A 278 -4.26 4.65 -23.82
N THR A 279 -4.01 4.88 -22.53
CA THR A 279 -4.08 6.22 -21.94
C THR A 279 -3.01 6.43 -20.88
N MET A 280 -2.32 7.57 -20.96
CA MET A 280 -1.48 8.13 -19.91
C MET A 280 -2.01 9.50 -19.50
N SER A 281 -2.64 9.58 -18.33
CA SER A 281 -3.11 10.86 -17.79
C SER A 281 -2.07 11.44 -16.82
N ILE A 282 -1.65 12.67 -17.06
CA ILE A 282 -0.69 13.40 -16.25
C ILE A 282 -1.38 14.64 -15.70
N ARG A 283 -1.50 14.72 -14.38
CA ARG A 283 -2.03 15.88 -13.65
C ARG A 283 -0.90 16.58 -12.90
N PRO A 284 -0.49 17.79 -13.32
CA PRO A 284 0.56 18.52 -12.64
C PRO A 284 0.18 18.92 -11.22
N CYS A 285 1.19 19.06 -10.38
CA CYS A 285 1.07 19.62 -9.04
C CYS A 285 0.48 21.04 -9.10
N VAL A 286 -0.52 21.31 -8.24
CA VAL A 286 -1.19 22.62 -8.18
C VAL A 286 -0.25 23.77 -7.79
N TYR A 287 0.81 23.46 -7.04
CA TYR A 287 1.78 24.43 -6.52
C TYR A 287 2.91 24.77 -7.49
N VAL A 288 3.14 23.94 -8.52
CA VAL A 288 4.20 24.17 -9.52
C VAL A 288 3.58 24.69 -10.81
N THR A 289 3.63 26.01 -11.02
CA THR A 289 3.10 26.66 -12.23
C THR A 289 4.14 26.75 -13.34
N ASP A 290 5.39 27.03 -12.98
CA ASP A 290 6.41 27.48 -13.94
C ASP A 290 6.97 26.34 -14.80
N ARG A 291 6.91 25.10 -14.31
CA ARG A 291 7.42 23.92 -15.03
C ARG A 291 6.37 23.24 -15.91
N ARG A 292 5.08 23.56 -15.80
CA ARG A 292 4.00 22.86 -16.53
C ARG A 292 4.16 22.94 -18.05
N LEU A 293 4.50 24.12 -18.56
CA LEU A 293 4.69 24.31 -20.00
C LEU A 293 5.90 23.51 -20.50
N ASN A 294 6.99 23.48 -19.73
CA ASN A 294 8.19 22.72 -20.08
C ASN A 294 7.90 21.21 -20.10
N MET A 295 7.19 20.69 -19.09
CA MET A 295 6.72 19.30 -19.08
C MET A 295 5.93 18.99 -20.35
N LEU A 296 4.93 19.82 -20.68
CA LEU A 296 4.12 19.61 -21.88
C LEU A 296 4.96 19.57 -23.16
N ILE A 297 5.91 20.50 -23.31
CA ILE A 297 6.82 20.55 -24.46
C ILE A 297 7.69 19.29 -24.54
N GLU A 298 8.16 18.77 -23.41
CA GLU A 298 8.97 17.54 -23.38
C GLU A 298 8.16 16.28 -23.64
N LEU A 299 6.96 16.17 -23.06
CA LEU A 299 6.05 15.04 -23.29
C LEU A 299 5.71 14.87 -24.78
N LEU A 300 5.59 15.97 -25.52
CA LEU A 300 5.37 15.95 -26.97
C LEU A 300 6.55 15.37 -27.77
N LYS A 301 7.76 15.35 -27.20
CA LYS A 301 8.96 14.80 -27.84
C LYS A 301 9.15 13.31 -27.56
N PHE A 302 8.46 12.76 -26.56
CA PHE A 302 8.63 11.37 -26.16
C PHE A 302 8.04 10.42 -27.20
N ARG A 303 8.85 9.42 -27.57
CA ARG A 303 8.39 8.33 -28.43
C ARG A 303 7.49 7.40 -27.63
N ARG A 304 6.46 6.90 -28.29
CA ARG A 304 5.49 5.94 -27.75
C ARG A 304 5.68 4.61 -28.47
N ALA A 305 5.74 3.52 -27.72
CA ALA A 305 5.78 2.20 -28.33
C ALA A 305 4.38 1.75 -28.79
N SER A 306 3.34 2.10 -28.05
CA SER A 306 1.94 1.96 -28.47
C SER A 306 1.55 3.06 -29.46
N SER A 307 0.95 2.68 -30.59
CA SER A 307 0.36 3.61 -31.56
C SER A 307 -0.93 4.26 -31.07
N GLU A 308 -1.65 3.57 -30.18
CA GLU A 308 -2.94 4.00 -29.64
C GLU A 308 -2.81 4.86 -28.39
N ALA A 309 -1.60 4.98 -27.83
CA ALA A 309 -1.38 5.71 -26.58
C ALA A 309 -1.73 7.20 -26.71
N GLU A 310 -2.77 7.61 -25.98
CA GLU A 310 -3.11 9.02 -25.78
C GLU A 310 -2.45 9.55 -24.50
N ILE A 311 -1.82 10.73 -24.58
CA ILE A 311 -1.30 11.44 -23.41
C ILE A 311 -2.29 12.57 -23.08
N LEU A 312 -2.96 12.45 -21.94
CA LEU A 312 -3.90 13.44 -21.43
C LEU A 312 -3.19 14.29 -20.37
N PHE A 313 -3.01 15.58 -20.63
CA PHE A 313 -2.45 16.52 -19.66
C PHE A 313 -3.60 17.35 -19.08
N ILE A 314 -4.02 17.03 -17.85
CA ILE A 314 -5.27 17.50 -17.22
C ILE A 314 -5.06 18.26 -15.92
#